data_AF-A0KV00-F1
#
_entry.id   AF-A0KV00-F1
#
_cell.length_a   1.000
_cell.length_b   1.000
_cell.length_c   1.000
_cell.angle_alpha   90.00
_cell.angle_beta   90.00
_cell.angle_gamma   90.00
#
_symmetry.space_group_name_H-M   'P 1'
#
loop_
_entity.id
_entity.type
_entity.pdbx_description
1 polymer ?
#
loop_
_entity_poly.entity_id
_entity_poly.type
_entity_poly.pdbx_seq_one_letter_code
_entity_poly.pdbx_strand_id
1 'polypeptide(L)'
;MSIIVESLGVWLRYVGSLYDEPALGYSSHVRLATLGRFFILISAPLLGLLIDNGIDSKSIAYIGFLTFLLVFVFLLISFNVRVTEFIFKIYHLLNRETLSSGVKNDFAKSFFKITVNKKLVLCSSFSFLMTASGILIVNYLATIFIDNRAMIVQMSAFITMFGTLIHAFLVDPVLARNCDENIGNALSAIVSFIYGRLFSSILLTLFFGFLGLL
;
A
#
# COMPACT_ATOMS: atom_id res chain seq x y z
N MET A 1 5.24 -6.56 4.41
CA MET A 1 6.27 -5.58 3.96
C MET A 1 5.93 -4.88 2.66
N SER A 2 5.60 -5.58 1.56
CA SER A 2 5.28 -4.95 0.26
C SER A 2 4.33 -3.75 0.34
N ILE A 3 3.17 -3.98 0.96
CA ILE A 3 2.13 -2.97 1.14
C ILE A 3 2.63 -1.70 1.84
N ILE A 4 3.49 -1.86 2.84
CA ILE A 4 4.02 -0.75 3.63
C ILE A 4 4.98 0.06 2.77
N VAL A 5 5.89 -0.63 2.07
CA VAL A 5 6.86 0.01 1.16
C VAL A 5 6.15 0.79 0.07
N GLU A 6 5.11 0.23 -0.53
CA GLU A 6 4.31 0.91 -1.56
C GLU A 6 3.53 2.09 -0.99
N SER A 7 2.88 1.92 0.17
CA SER A 7 2.12 3.00 0.80
C SER A 7 2.99 4.16 1.25
N LEU A 8 4.20 3.88 1.76
CA LEU A 8 5.18 4.91 2.09
C LEU A 8 5.78 5.52 0.82
N GLY A 9 6.00 4.71 -0.21
CA GLY A 9 6.56 5.16 -1.48
C GLY A 9 5.70 6.17 -2.22
N VAL A 10 4.38 6.20 -2.00
CA VAL A 10 3.50 7.23 -2.59
C VAL A 10 3.89 8.65 -2.17
N TRP A 11 4.49 8.82 -0.98
CA TRP A 11 4.99 10.12 -0.51
C TRP A 11 6.15 10.64 -1.37
N LEU A 12 6.87 9.77 -2.10
CA LEU A 12 7.88 10.22 -3.07
C LEU A 12 7.26 11.00 -4.23
N ARG A 13 5.99 10.73 -4.59
CA ARG A 13 5.27 11.54 -5.58
C ARG A 13 4.97 12.94 -5.06
N TYR A 14 4.68 13.09 -3.77
CA TYR A 14 4.55 14.40 -3.12
C TYR A 14 5.88 15.16 -3.16
N VAL A 15 6.96 14.49 -2.77
CA VAL A 15 8.30 15.11 -2.78
C VAL A 15 8.70 15.52 -4.19
N GLY A 16 8.48 14.69 -5.20
CA GLY A 16 8.74 15.07 -6.60
C GLY A 16 7.93 16.30 -7.03
N SER A 17 6.64 16.37 -6.68
CA SER A 17 5.79 17.55 -6.96
C SER A 17 6.30 18.82 -6.25
N LEU A 18 6.89 18.70 -5.05
CA LEU A 18 7.50 19.85 -4.36
C LEU A 18 8.73 20.43 -5.06
N TYR A 19 9.48 19.58 -5.76
CA TYR A 19 10.68 19.99 -6.50
C TYR A 19 10.40 20.32 -7.98
N ASP A 20 9.13 20.37 -8.39
CA ASP A 20 8.71 20.51 -9.80
C ASP A 20 9.20 19.37 -10.71
N GLU A 21 9.36 18.18 -10.11
CA GLU A 21 9.85 16.96 -10.75
C GLU A 21 8.86 15.78 -10.56
N PRO A 22 7.58 15.93 -10.94
CA PRO A 22 6.57 14.90 -10.64
C PRO A 22 6.86 13.57 -11.34
N ALA A 23 7.48 13.59 -12.52
CA ALA A 23 7.92 12.39 -13.22
C ALA A 23 9.01 11.60 -12.44
N LEU A 24 9.96 12.30 -11.80
CA LEU A 24 10.94 11.66 -10.94
C LEU A 24 10.30 11.12 -9.67
N GLY A 25 9.38 11.86 -9.06
CA GLY A 25 8.57 11.37 -7.93
C GLY A 25 7.79 10.09 -8.25
N TYR A 26 7.17 10.02 -9.43
CA TYR A 26 6.51 8.81 -9.94
C TYR A 26 7.51 7.66 -10.12
N SER A 27 8.65 7.91 -10.77
CA SER A 27 9.68 6.90 -11.01
C SER A 27 10.22 6.32 -9.69
N SER A 28 10.52 7.17 -8.70
CA SER A 28 10.98 6.71 -7.38
C SER A 28 9.91 5.91 -6.63
N HIS A 29 8.64 6.30 -6.72
CA HIS A 29 7.54 5.50 -6.17
C HIS A 29 7.48 4.11 -6.84
N VAL A 30 7.55 4.02 -8.17
CA VAL A 30 7.53 2.73 -8.89
C VAL A 30 8.72 1.85 -8.51
N ARG A 31 9.91 2.43 -8.33
CA ARG A 31 11.09 1.69 -7.84
C ARG A 31 10.83 1.06 -6.46
N LEU A 32 10.29 1.82 -5.52
CA LEU A 32 9.91 1.28 -4.20
C LEU A 32 8.78 0.26 -4.28
N ALA A 33 7.74 0.50 -5.09
CA ALA A 33 6.66 -0.46 -5.28
C ALA A 33 7.17 -1.80 -5.85
N THR A 34 8.15 -1.74 -6.76
CA THR A 34 8.80 -2.93 -7.33
C THR A 34 9.61 -3.70 -6.28
N LEU A 35 10.34 -2.99 -5.41
CA LEU A 35 10.97 -3.59 -4.22
C LEU A 35 9.92 -4.24 -3.31
N GLY A 36 8.74 -3.62 -3.16
CA GLY A 36 7.62 -4.21 -2.45
C GLY A 36 7.23 -5.58 -3.02
N ARG A 37 7.02 -5.66 -4.35
CA ARG A 37 6.66 -6.90 -5.04
C ARG A 37 7.70 -8.01 -4.87
N PHE A 38 8.98 -7.68 -4.75
CA PHE A 38 10.02 -8.66 -4.41
C PHE A 38 9.74 -9.36 -3.07
N PHE A 39 9.27 -8.63 -2.05
CA PHE A 39 8.86 -9.25 -0.78
C PHE A 39 7.61 -10.15 -0.92
N ILE A 40 6.69 -9.84 -1.84
CA ILE A 40 5.54 -10.72 -2.12
C ILE A 40 6.04 -12.06 -2.68
N LEU A 41 6.97 -11.99 -3.64
CA LEU A 41 7.57 -13.17 -4.28
C LEU A 41 8.23 -14.11 -3.26
N ILE A 42 8.81 -13.58 -2.18
CA ILE A 42 9.35 -14.39 -1.08
C ILE A 42 8.23 -14.89 -0.14
N SER A 43 7.26 -14.03 0.18
CA SER A 43 6.21 -14.38 1.15
C SER A 43 5.25 -15.46 0.69
N ALA A 44 4.91 -15.50 -0.61
CA ALA A 44 3.91 -16.44 -1.12
C ALA A 44 4.37 -17.91 -1.04
N PRO A 45 5.60 -18.28 -1.45
CA PRO A 45 6.14 -19.63 -1.24
C PRO A 45 6.25 -20.02 0.24
N LEU A 46 6.61 -19.07 1.12
CA LEU A 46 6.68 -19.33 2.56
C LEU A 46 5.30 -19.64 3.14
N LEU A 47 4.26 -18.91 2.73
CA LEU A 47 2.88 -19.22 3.09
C LEU A 47 2.44 -20.59 2.56
N GLY A 48 2.79 -20.93 1.32
CA GLY A 48 2.52 -22.26 0.75
C GLY A 48 3.19 -23.38 1.55
N LEU A 49 4.46 -23.21 1.90
CA LEU A 49 5.21 -24.18 2.71
C LEU A 49 4.60 -24.37 4.10
N LEU A 50 4.07 -23.32 4.73
CA LEU A 50 3.36 -23.44 6.00
C LEU A 50 2.08 -24.29 5.86
N ILE A 51 1.34 -24.13 4.76
CA ILE A 51 0.12 -24.91 4.48
C ILE A 51 0.47 -26.37 4.21
N ASP A 52 1.54 -26.63 3.46
CA ASP A 52 2.02 -27.98 3.17
C ASP A 52 2.49 -28.70 4.45
N ASN A 53 3.04 -27.97 5.42
CA ASN A 53 3.39 -28.48 6.75
C ASN A 53 2.16 -28.72 7.65
N GLY A 54 0.94 -28.49 7.16
CA GLY A 54 -0.29 -28.79 7.91
C GLY A 54 -0.62 -27.76 8.99
N ILE A 55 -0.24 -26.50 8.80
CA ILE A 55 -0.62 -25.42 9.73
C ILE A 55 -2.14 -25.27 9.81
N ASP A 56 -2.65 -24.99 11.01
CA ASP A 56 -4.07 -24.75 11.21
C ASP A 56 -4.54 -23.42 10.58
N SER A 57 -5.79 -23.41 10.14
CA SER A 57 -6.51 -22.24 9.64
C SER A 57 -6.45 -21.04 10.60
N LYS A 58 -6.54 -21.27 11.92
CA LYS A 58 -6.45 -20.22 12.93
C LYS A 58 -5.10 -19.52 12.91
N SER A 59 -4.01 -20.27 12.72
CA SER A 59 -2.67 -19.68 12.64
C SER A 59 -2.53 -18.77 11.42
N ILE A 60 -3.08 -19.15 10.26
CA ILE A 60 -3.12 -18.27 9.08
C ILE A 60 -3.95 -17.02 9.36
N ALA A 61 -5.08 -17.15 10.05
CA ALA A 61 -5.90 -16.01 10.44
C ALA A 61 -5.14 -15.04 11.37
N TYR A 62 -4.41 -15.56 12.35
CA TYR A 62 -3.54 -14.75 13.22
C TYR A 62 -2.42 -14.04 12.47
N ILE A 63 -1.78 -14.71 11.50
CA ILE A 63 -0.78 -14.08 10.62
C ILE A 63 -1.43 -12.92 9.84
N GLY A 64 -2.63 -13.12 9.31
CA GLY A 64 -3.38 -12.07 8.62
C GLY A 64 -3.70 -10.90 9.54
N PHE A 65 -4.25 -11.17 10.73
CA PHE A 65 -4.56 -10.16 11.74
C PHE A 65 -3.33 -9.31 12.09
N LEU A 66 -2.21 -9.94 12.43
CA LEU A 66 -0.99 -9.25 12.84
C LEU A 66 -0.38 -8.45 11.67
N THR A 67 -0.44 -9.00 10.46
CA THR A 67 0.02 -8.30 9.24
C THR A 67 -0.77 -7.02 9.00
N PHE A 68 -2.11 -7.08 9.06
CA PHE A 68 -2.95 -5.90 8.82
C PHE A 68 -2.93 -4.88 9.95
N LEU A 69 -2.79 -5.34 11.19
CA LEU A 69 -2.54 -4.48 12.34
C LEU A 69 -1.23 -3.70 12.16
N LEU A 70 -0.15 -4.38 11.75
CA LEU A 70 1.14 -3.75 11.51
C LEU A 70 1.03 -2.75 10.35
N VAL A 71 0.37 -3.11 9.24
CA VAL A 71 0.10 -2.17 8.14
C VAL A 71 -0.64 -0.93 8.64
N PHE A 72 -1.71 -1.10 9.43
CA PHE A 72 -2.48 0.00 9.99
C PHE A 72 -1.61 0.95 10.83
N VAL A 73 -0.80 0.41 11.74
CA VAL A 73 0.12 1.19 12.58
C VAL A 73 1.14 1.97 11.71
N PHE A 74 1.73 1.33 10.70
CA PHE A 74 2.67 2.01 9.81
C PHE A 74 2.02 3.10 8.96
N LEU A 75 0.78 2.89 8.51
CA LEU A 75 0.02 3.92 7.79
C LEU A 75 -0.30 5.12 8.70
N LEU A 76 -0.63 4.91 9.98
CA LEU A 76 -0.80 6.00 10.94
C LEU A 76 0.50 6.78 11.15
N ILE A 77 1.62 6.06 11.32
CA ILE A 77 2.95 6.64 11.49
C ILE A 77 3.35 7.45 10.25
N SER A 78 2.86 7.09 9.05
CA SER A 78 3.17 7.79 7.80
C SER A 78 2.73 9.26 7.77
N PHE A 79 1.76 9.66 8.61
CA PHE A 79 1.35 11.06 8.74
C PHE A 79 2.27 11.89 9.65
N ASN A 80 3.23 11.25 10.32
CA ASN A 80 4.15 11.95 11.20
C ASN A 80 5.19 12.72 10.38
N VAL A 81 5.42 13.99 10.74
CA VAL A 81 6.41 14.89 10.11
C VAL A 81 7.81 14.25 10.05
N ARG A 82 8.22 13.49 11.08
CA ARG A 82 9.53 12.81 11.06
C ARG A 82 9.66 11.76 9.97
N VAL A 83 8.56 11.10 9.61
CA VAL A 83 8.55 10.12 8.50
C VAL A 83 8.66 10.86 7.18
N THR A 84 8.03 12.02 7.05
CA THR A 84 8.19 12.83 5.82
C THR A 84 9.65 13.22 5.59
N GLU A 85 10.39 13.66 6.62
CA GLU A 85 11.83 13.92 6.53
C GLU A 85 12.64 12.69 6.09
N PHE A 86 12.27 11.51 6.57
CA PHE A 86 12.88 10.26 6.12
C PHE A 86 12.59 9.97 4.65
N ILE A 87 11.37 10.23 4.18
CA ILE A 87 11.01 10.10 2.76
C ILE A 87 11.81 11.10 1.90
N PHE A 88 12.02 12.33 2.35
CA PHE A 88 12.90 13.29 1.66
C PHE A 88 14.32 12.73 1.51
N LYS A 89 14.89 12.14 2.58
CA LYS A 89 16.22 11.51 2.51
C LYS A 89 16.26 10.35 1.51
N ILE A 90 15.22 9.51 1.47
CA ILE A 90 15.11 8.44 0.48
C ILE A 90 15.04 8.99 -0.94
N TYR A 91 14.24 10.04 -1.19
CA TYR A 91 14.15 10.68 -2.50
C TYR A 91 15.52 11.18 -2.97
N HIS A 92 16.23 11.90 -2.10
CA HIS A 92 17.58 12.40 -2.39
C HIS A 92 18.60 11.29 -2.64
N LEU A 93 18.51 10.19 -1.89
CA LEU A 93 19.38 9.02 -2.09
C LEU A 93 19.12 8.36 -3.47
N LEU A 94 17.86 8.26 -3.87
CA LEU A 94 17.45 7.58 -5.11
C LEU A 94 17.69 8.41 -6.37
N ASN A 95 17.72 9.73 -6.25
CA ASN A 95 17.77 10.66 -7.39
C ASN A 95 18.99 11.60 -7.33
N ARG A 96 20.11 11.15 -6.72
CA ARG A 96 21.39 11.89 -6.60
C ARG A 96 21.55 12.92 -7.75
N GLU A 97 21.48 14.21 -7.38
CA GLU A 97 21.88 15.44 -8.13
C GLU A 97 20.83 16.53 -8.39
N THR A 98 19.52 16.36 -8.18
CA THR A 98 18.57 17.48 -8.38
C THR A 98 18.30 18.30 -7.12
N LEU A 99 19.27 19.13 -6.73
CA LEU A 99 19.06 20.22 -5.77
C LEU A 99 18.58 21.47 -6.52
N SER A 100 17.28 21.55 -6.84
CA SER A 100 16.66 22.87 -6.96
C SER A 100 16.54 23.44 -5.55
N SER A 101 17.49 24.31 -5.22
CA SER A 101 17.58 25.01 -3.95
C SER A 101 16.36 25.92 -3.77
N GLY A 102 15.33 25.47 -3.05
CA GLY A 102 14.21 26.37 -2.76
C GLY A 102 12.91 25.77 -2.25
N VAL A 103 12.88 24.59 -1.62
CA VAL A 103 11.60 24.08 -1.09
C VAL A 103 11.39 24.59 0.34
N LYS A 104 10.44 25.54 0.47
CA LYS A 104 9.90 25.98 1.77
C LYS A 104 9.15 24.82 2.40
N ASN A 105 9.69 24.33 3.53
CA ASN A 105 9.16 23.21 4.29
C ASN A 105 7.89 23.62 5.07
N ASP A 106 6.82 23.99 4.36
CA ASP A 106 5.53 24.38 4.95
C ASP A 106 4.54 23.20 4.98
N PHE A 107 5.04 21.95 5.07
CA PHE A 107 4.25 20.73 5.13
C PHE A 107 3.12 20.81 6.18
N ALA A 108 3.45 21.34 7.37
CA ALA A 108 2.51 21.52 8.45
C ALA A 108 1.37 22.51 8.11
N LYS A 109 1.67 23.59 7.37
CA LYS A 109 0.64 24.55 6.94
C LYS A 109 -0.22 24.01 5.80
N SER A 110 0.36 23.27 4.88
CA SER A 110 -0.37 22.63 3.78
C SER A 110 -1.31 21.51 4.27
N PHE A 111 -0.99 20.85 5.38
CA PHE A 111 -1.83 19.79 5.94
C PHE A 111 -3.20 20.30 6.41
N PHE A 112 -3.29 21.54 6.88
CA PHE A 112 -4.57 22.12 7.32
C PHE A 112 -5.54 22.50 6.17
N LYS A 113 -5.09 22.50 4.91
CA LYS A 113 -5.93 22.80 3.73
C LYS A 113 -6.30 21.58 2.89
N ILE A 114 -6.15 20.38 3.43
CA ILE A 114 -6.40 19.14 2.68
C ILE A 114 -7.88 18.96 2.37
N THR A 115 -8.21 18.71 1.10
CA THR A 115 -9.53 18.28 0.66
C THR A 115 -9.52 16.79 0.32
N VAL A 116 -10.27 15.98 1.07
CA VAL A 116 -10.31 14.53 0.84
C VAL A 116 -11.22 14.18 -0.33
N ASN A 117 -10.66 13.55 -1.37
CA ASN A 117 -11.41 13.06 -2.52
C ASN A 117 -12.02 11.69 -2.22
N LYS A 118 -13.33 11.66 -1.91
CA LYS A 118 -14.09 10.44 -1.55
C LYS A 118 -14.00 9.34 -2.62
N LYS A 119 -13.98 9.70 -3.91
CA LYS A 119 -13.88 8.73 -5.01
C LYS A 119 -12.52 8.04 -5.00
N LEU A 120 -11.44 8.80 -4.79
CA LEU A 120 -10.09 8.26 -4.67
C LEU A 120 -9.93 7.38 -3.43
N VAL A 121 -10.50 7.79 -2.29
CA VAL A 121 -10.54 6.98 -1.06
C VAL A 121 -11.20 5.63 -1.33
N LEU A 122 -12.36 5.63 -2.01
CA LEU A 122 -13.11 4.40 -2.30
C LEU A 122 -12.36 3.49 -3.28
N CYS A 123 -11.83 4.04 -4.38
CA CYS A 123 -11.06 3.26 -5.35
C CYS A 123 -9.77 2.70 -4.74
N SER A 124 -9.05 3.50 -3.95
CA SER A 124 -7.85 3.07 -3.21
C SER A 124 -8.19 1.97 -2.22
N SER A 125 -9.29 2.13 -1.48
CA SER A 125 -9.79 1.16 -0.52
C SER A 125 -10.10 -0.18 -1.19
N PHE A 126 -10.90 -0.18 -2.25
CA PHE A 126 -11.29 -1.40 -2.94
C PHE A 126 -10.09 -2.10 -3.61
N SER A 127 -9.21 -1.33 -4.25
CA SER A 127 -7.95 -1.84 -4.81
C SER A 127 -7.11 -2.53 -3.73
N PHE A 128 -6.97 -1.88 -2.57
CA PHE A 128 -6.19 -2.41 -1.46
C PHE A 128 -6.83 -3.66 -0.83
N LEU A 129 -8.15 -3.67 -0.64
CA LEU A 129 -8.87 -4.84 -0.15
C LEU A 129 -8.61 -6.06 -1.02
N MET A 130 -8.78 -5.93 -2.34
CA MET A 130 -8.60 -7.04 -3.28
C MET A 130 -7.13 -7.51 -3.33
N THR A 131 -6.18 -6.58 -3.46
CA THR A 131 -4.75 -6.92 -3.52
C THR A 131 -4.22 -7.55 -2.23
N ALA A 132 -4.61 -7.01 -1.08
CA ALA A 132 -4.05 -7.46 0.18
C ALA A 132 -4.73 -8.72 0.71
N SER A 133 -6.06 -8.83 0.54
CA SER A 133 -6.80 -10.01 0.97
C SER A 133 -6.61 -11.21 0.05
N GLY A 134 -6.39 -10.98 -1.25
CA GLY A 134 -6.29 -12.04 -2.25
C GLY A 134 -5.21 -13.08 -1.96
N ILE A 135 -4.10 -12.70 -1.32
CA ILE A 135 -3.07 -13.65 -0.89
C ILE A 135 -3.53 -14.39 0.37
N LEU A 136 -3.95 -13.70 1.41
CA LEU A 136 -4.20 -14.30 2.73
C LEU A 136 -5.50 -15.09 2.80
N ILE A 137 -6.59 -14.61 2.21
CA ILE A 137 -7.88 -15.32 2.20
C ILE A 137 -7.76 -16.64 1.45
N VAL A 138 -7.07 -16.62 0.31
CA VAL A 138 -6.89 -17.81 -0.50
C VAL A 138 -6.03 -18.85 0.24
N ASN A 139 -4.96 -18.42 0.90
CA ASN A 139 -4.14 -19.31 1.72
C ASN A 139 -4.91 -19.85 2.94
N TYR A 140 -5.80 -19.05 3.54
CA TYR A 140 -6.72 -19.52 4.58
C TYR A 140 -7.72 -20.57 4.04
N LEU A 141 -8.29 -20.37 2.86
CA LEU A 141 -9.20 -21.35 2.26
C LEU A 141 -8.48 -22.65 1.88
N ALA A 142 -7.21 -22.58 1.48
CA ALA A 142 -6.39 -23.74 1.15
C ALA A 142 -6.12 -24.66 2.35
N THR A 143 -6.10 -24.13 3.58
CA THR A 143 -5.99 -25.00 4.78
C THR A 143 -7.27 -25.80 5.02
N ILE A 144 -8.43 -25.26 4.65
CA ILE A 144 -9.76 -25.90 4.80
C ILE A 144 -10.01 -26.91 3.67
N PHE A 145 -9.77 -26.53 2.42
CA PHE A 145 -10.08 -27.35 1.24
C PHE A 145 -8.83 -28.03 0.67
N ILE A 146 -8.42 -29.10 1.34
CA ILE A 146 -7.15 -29.79 1.09
C ILE A 146 -7.05 -30.32 -0.34
N ASP A 147 -8.12 -30.94 -0.84
CA ASP A 147 -8.14 -31.60 -2.16
C ASP A 147 -7.99 -30.61 -3.32
N ASN A 148 -8.43 -29.35 -3.11
CA ASN A 148 -8.42 -28.29 -4.13
C ASN A 148 -7.39 -27.20 -3.85
N ARG A 149 -6.41 -27.44 -2.97
CA ARG A 149 -5.38 -26.48 -2.53
C ARG A 149 -4.71 -25.75 -3.69
N ALA A 150 -4.21 -26.49 -4.68
CA ALA A 150 -3.48 -25.91 -5.79
C ALA A 150 -4.34 -24.93 -6.61
N MET A 151 -5.59 -25.31 -6.91
CA MET A 151 -6.54 -24.45 -7.63
C MET A 151 -6.87 -23.20 -6.80
N ILE A 152 -7.14 -23.38 -5.51
CA ILE A 152 -7.47 -22.27 -4.60
C ILE A 152 -6.30 -21.30 -4.54
N VAL A 153 -5.07 -21.77 -4.29
CA VAL A 153 -3.86 -20.94 -4.24
C VAL A 153 -3.67 -20.14 -5.53
N GLN A 154 -3.93 -20.72 -6.71
CA GLN A 154 -3.87 -20.02 -7.99
C GLN A 154 -4.92 -18.89 -8.13
N MET A 155 -6.08 -18.99 -7.47
CA MET A 155 -7.07 -17.90 -7.43
C MET A 155 -6.54 -16.63 -6.75
N SER A 156 -5.50 -16.72 -5.93
CA SER A 156 -4.85 -15.52 -5.35
C SER A 156 -4.34 -14.58 -6.43
N ALA A 157 -3.75 -15.11 -7.50
CA ALA A 157 -3.28 -14.31 -8.63
C ALA A 157 -4.45 -13.59 -9.33
N PHE A 158 -5.60 -14.26 -9.44
CA PHE A 158 -6.79 -13.69 -10.06
C PHE A 158 -7.39 -12.55 -9.21
N ILE A 159 -7.57 -12.76 -7.91
CA ILE A 159 -8.12 -11.73 -7.00
C ILE A 159 -7.18 -10.52 -6.91
N THR A 160 -5.87 -10.76 -6.78
CA THR A 160 -4.87 -9.69 -6.72
C THR A 160 -4.74 -8.91 -8.04
N MET A 161 -4.94 -9.57 -9.18
CA MET A 161 -4.99 -8.91 -10.49
C MET A 161 -6.10 -7.87 -10.55
N PHE A 162 -7.32 -8.17 -10.08
CA PHE A 162 -8.40 -7.18 -10.06
C PHE A 162 -8.06 -5.96 -9.23
N GLY A 163 -7.51 -6.15 -8.03
CA GLY A 163 -7.08 -5.03 -7.19
C GLY A 163 -6.00 -4.18 -7.86
N THR A 164 -5.07 -4.83 -8.57
CA THR A 164 -3.99 -4.17 -9.32
C THR A 164 -4.52 -3.42 -10.54
N LEU A 165 -5.50 -3.97 -11.25
CA LEU A 165 -6.15 -3.33 -12.40
C LEU A 165 -6.86 -2.04 -11.97
N ILE A 166 -7.61 -2.11 -10.87
CA ILE A 166 -8.27 -0.93 -10.28
C ILE A 166 -7.23 0.11 -9.87
N HIS A 167 -6.11 -0.33 -9.29
CA HIS A 167 -5.00 0.56 -8.97
C HIS A 167 -4.48 1.27 -10.21
N ALA A 168 -4.06 0.51 -11.22
CA ALA A 168 -3.36 1.01 -12.41
C ALA A 168 -4.24 1.90 -13.30
N PHE A 169 -5.54 1.57 -13.42
CA PHE A 169 -6.45 2.30 -14.32
C PHE A 169 -7.24 3.43 -13.64
N LEU A 170 -7.50 3.34 -12.33
CA LEU A 170 -8.34 4.34 -11.64
C LEU A 170 -7.56 5.16 -10.62
N VAL A 171 -6.68 4.54 -9.84
CA VAL A 171 -5.98 5.21 -8.74
C VAL A 171 -4.74 5.95 -9.25
N ASP A 172 -3.90 5.25 -10.00
CA ASP A 172 -2.62 5.78 -10.48
C ASP A 172 -2.77 7.00 -11.39
N PRO A 173 -3.67 7.02 -12.40
CA PRO A 173 -3.85 8.19 -13.27
C PRO A 173 -4.35 9.41 -12.50
N VAL A 174 -5.22 9.20 -11.51
CA VAL A 174 -5.73 10.30 -10.65
C VAL A 174 -4.61 10.83 -9.76
N LEU A 175 -3.76 9.96 -9.20
CA LEU A 175 -2.60 10.39 -8.43
C LEU A 175 -1.61 11.18 -9.28
N ALA A 176 -1.24 10.67 -10.46
CA ALA A 176 -0.31 11.33 -11.36
C ALA A 176 -0.80 12.73 -11.75
N ARG A 177 -2.05 12.83 -12.23
CA ARG A 177 -2.65 14.10 -12.62
C ARG A 177 -2.65 15.15 -11.49
N ASN A 178 -3.02 14.76 -10.27
CA ASN A 178 -3.04 15.69 -9.14
C ASN A 178 -1.62 16.10 -8.70
N CYS A 179 -0.62 15.24 -8.88
CA CYS A 179 0.78 15.55 -8.60
C CYS A 179 1.39 16.50 -9.64
N ASP A 180 0.94 16.42 -10.89
CA ASP A 180 1.41 17.29 -11.99
C ASP A 180 0.77 18.69 -11.94
N GLU A 181 -0.45 18.83 -11.41
CA GLU A 181 -1.19 20.10 -11.43
C GLU A 181 -0.74 21.11 -10.35
N ASN A 182 -0.78 20.74 -9.07
CA ASN A 182 -0.52 21.64 -7.94
C ASN A 182 -0.10 20.88 -6.68
N ILE A 183 0.82 21.45 -5.88
CA ILE A 183 1.31 20.86 -4.62
C ILE A 183 0.16 20.55 -3.63
N GLY A 184 -0.83 21.45 -3.53
CA GLY A 184 -2.00 21.25 -2.65
C GLY A 184 -2.90 20.08 -3.11
N ASN A 185 -3.03 19.89 -4.42
CA ASN A 185 -3.77 18.77 -5.01
C ASN A 185 -2.99 17.46 -4.83
N ALA A 186 -1.66 17.50 -4.98
CA ALA A 186 -0.77 16.37 -4.75
C ALA A 186 -0.88 15.83 -3.31
N LEU A 187 -0.79 16.72 -2.31
CA LEU A 187 -0.94 16.36 -0.90
C LEU A 187 -2.34 15.78 -0.63
N SER A 188 -3.37 16.44 -1.14
CA SER A 188 -4.76 16.01 -0.97
C SER A 188 -5.02 14.62 -1.58
N ALA A 189 -4.46 14.34 -2.75
CA ALA A 189 -4.59 13.05 -3.42
C ALA A 189 -3.86 11.94 -2.66
N ILE A 190 -2.63 12.20 -2.20
CA ILE A 190 -1.84 11.24 -1.42
C ILE A 190 -2.49 10.92 -0.08
N VAL A 191 -2.98 11.94 0.62
CA VAL A 191 -3.69 11.75 1.89
C VAL A 191 -5.00 10.98 1.68
N SER A 192 -5.76 11.30 0.61
CA SER A 192 -6.96 10.53 0.24
C SER A 192 -6.64 9.06 -0.07
N PHE A 193 -5.53 8.82 -0.76
CA PHE A 193 -5.06 7.46 -1.06
C PHE A 193 -4.72 6.68 0.21
N ILE A 194 -3.97 7.29 1.15
CA ILE A 194 -3.60 6.68 2.44
C ILE A 194 -4.84 6.43 3.31
N TYR A 195 -5.81 7.35 3.33
CA TYR A 195 -7.08 7.14 4.02
C TYR A 195 -7.84 5.92 3.50
N GLY A 196 -7.87 5.70 2.19
CA GLY A 196 -8.48 4.50 1.60
C GLY A 196 -7.81 3.21 2.09
N ARG A 197 -6.46 3.21 2.16
CA ARG A 197 -5.69 2.07 2.68
C ARG A 197 -5.89 1.87 4.18
N LEU A 198 -5.96 2.94 4.97
CA LEU A 198 -6.24 2.88 6.40
C LEU A 198 -7.60 2.24 6.67
N PHE A 199 -8.64 2.73 6.01
CA PHE A 199 -9.99 2.18 6.14
C PHE A 199 -10.01 0.68 5.83
N SER A 200 -9.38 0.29 4.73
CA SER A 200 -9.30 -1.11 4.34
C SER A 200 -8.48 -1.97 5.30
N SER A 201 -7.38 -1.44 5.83
CA SER A 201 -6.55 -2.17 6.80
C SER A 201 -7.30 -2.45 8.10
N ILE A 202 -8.16 -1.53 8.55
CA ILE A 202 -9.05 -1.75 9.70
C ILE A 202 -10.03 -2.88 9.39
N LEU A 203 -10.71 -2.82 8.23
CA LEU A 203 -11.66 -3.86 7.83
C LEU A 203 -11.00 -5.24 7.77
N LEU A 204 -9.82 -5.35 7.17
CA LEU A 204 -9.09 -6.61 7.08
C LEU A 204 -8.60 -7.09 8.45
N THR A 205 -8.15 -6.18 9.32
CA THR A 205 -7.76 -6.53 10.69
C THR A 205 -8.95 -7.12 11.45
N LEU A 206 -10.12 -6.48 11.39
CA LEU A 206 -11.34 -6.99 12.03
C LEU A 206 -11.78 -8.34 11.42
N PHE A 207 -11.72 -8.47 10.10
CA PHE A 207 -12.09 -9.70 9.40
C PHE A 207 -11.21 -10.88 9.80
N PHE A 208 -9.88 -10.72 9.78
CA PHE A 208 -8.95 -11.79 10.18
C PHE A 208 -8.98 -12.04 11.70
N GLY A 209 -9.23 -11.01 12.50
CA GLY A 209 -9.46 -11.16 13.94
C GLY A 209 -10.69 -12.03 14.23
N PHE A 210 -11.78 -11.83 13.50
CA PHE A 210 -12.97 -12.67 13.60
C PHE A 210 -12.71 -14.11 13.13
N LEU A 211 -12.01 -14.31 12.01
CA LEU A 211 -11.63 -15.64 11.53
C LEU A 211 -10.73 -16.40 12.50
N GLY A 212 -9.88 -15.71 13.27
CA GLY A 212 -9.04 -16.35 14.29
C GLY A 212 -9.79 -16.82 15.52
N LEU A 213 -11.00 -16.31 15.76
CA LEU A 213 -11.85 -16.70 16.90
C LEU A 213 -12.72 -17.93 16.60
N LEU A 214 -13.08 -18.15 15.33
CA LEU A 214 -13.79 -19.34 14.84
C LEU A 214 -12.85 -20.55 14.86
#